data_AF-A0A840UX77-F1
#
_entry.id   AF-A0A840UX77-F1
#
_cell.length_a   1.000
_cell.length_b   1.000
_cell.length_c   1.000
_cell.angle_alpha   90.00
_cell.angle_beta   90.00
_cell.angle_gamma   90.00
#
_symmetry.space_group_name_H-M   'P 1'
#
loop_
_entity.id
_entity.type
_entity.pdbx_description
1 polymer ?
#
loop_
_entity_poly.entity_id
_entity_poly.type
_entity_poly.pdbx_seq_one_letter_code
_entity_poly.pdbx_strand_id
1 'polypeptide(L)'
;MLHAPSTQAWIAPRLSAGHVDADGMDFPNIAELKQQAGESPQRFTLDAELQSRSERQTKTGKPYLVLTFADSTGSFALNAWSDAPLFEAASGFKDGTALRLDAEWTQNSYGLNAANLHWERLQGTDLEAFYTGDPETRARQQVAWENITTLLATLHDPRLATLCRHFLEEFGPRFRRTAAARRNHHARRGGLVEHVSQMMRAADAICGVYPELHRDLMLAGVLFHDCGKLWENPYPETGFAQGQTLYGEMLGHIPLGIELVNKLWHDILDLPEAQAWLTEDPPSETVRLHLLHLIASHHGAYEFGSPTLPRTPEAMALHHIDNLDAKLEMVKDAYAESTQIVPGIYEKRFPLPANLVEPLPHYLPPT
;
A
#
# COMPACT_ATOMS: atom_id res chain seq x y z
N MET A 1 18.12 -33.31 -8.53
CA MET A 1 17.12 -32.26 -8.78
C MET A 1 17.47 -31.10 -7.86
N LEU A 2 18.18 -30.11 -8.37
CA LEU A 2 18.59 -28.92 -7.62
C LEU A 2 17.68 -27.78 -8.10
N HIS A 3 16.92 -27.19 -7.17
CA HIS A 3 16.13 -25.99 -7.43
C HIS A 3 17.07 -24.84 -7.81
N ALA A 4 16.83 -24.22 -8.96
CA ALA A 4 17.43 -22.95 -9.32
C ALA A 4 16.83 -21.84 -8.44
N PRO A 5 17.63 -20.93 -7.83
CA PRO A 5 17.08 -19.69 -7.30
C PRO A 5 16.64 -18.79 -8.46
N SER A 6 15.46 -18.20 -8.34
CA SER A 6 14.80 -17.41 -9.39
C SER A 6 15.62 -16.18 -9.80
N THR A 7 15.72 -15.98 -11.12
CA THR A 7 16.62 -15.05 -11.81
C THR A 7 16.08 -13.64 -12.01
N GLN A 8 15.11 -13.18 -11.23
CA GLN A 8 14.46 -11.88 -11.48
C GLN A 8 14.05 -11.23 -10.15
N ALA A 9 14.90 -10.37 -9.59
CA ALA A 9 14.54 -9.61 -8.38
C ALA A 9 13.62 -8.41 -8.68
N TRP A 10 13.50 -8.01 -9.96
CA TRP A 10 12.72 -6.86 -10.42
C TRP A 10 11.56 -7.22 -11.35
N ILE A 11 11.57 -8.42 -11.94
CA ILE A 11 10.46 -8.96 -12.71
C ILE A 11 9.79 -9.98 -11.80
N ALA A 12 8.46 -9.92 -11.70
CA ALA A 12 7.68 -10.58 -10.67
C ALA A 12 8.15 -12.04 -10.41
N PRO A 13 8.31 -12.45 -9.13
CA PRO A 13 8.56 -13.85 -8.82
C PRO A 13 7.41 -14.71 -9.36
N ARG A 14 7.66 -16.01 -9.56
CA ARG A 14 6.57 -16.99 -9.65
C ARG A 14 5.81 -16.95 -8.32
N LEU A 15 4.61 -16.38 -8.34
CA LEU A 15 3.67 -16.37 -7.22
C LEU A 15 3.36 -17.82 -6.82
N SER A 16 3.39 -18.10 -5.52
CA SER A 16 3.06 -19.41 -4.96
C SER A 16 1.67 -19.38 -4.32
N ALA A 17 0.84 -20.34 -4.72
CA ALA A 17 -0.45 -20.78 -4.18
C ALA A 17 -1.41 -19.66 -3.75
N GLY A 18 -2.49 -19.49 -4.53
CA GLY A 18 -3.60 -18.58 -4.24
C GLY A 18 -4.42 -19.00 -3.01
N HIS A 19 -5.72 -18.75 -3.05
CA HIS A 19 -6.61 -19.05 -1.94
C HIS A 19 -6.91 -20.55 -1.88
N VAL A 20 -6.68 -21.20 -0.74
CA VAL A 20 -7.09 -22.60 -0.51
C VAL A 20 -8.48 -22.56 0.14
N ASP A 21 -9.49 -23.06 -0.56
CA ASP A 21 -10.83 -23.20 0.03
C ASP A 21 -10.88 -24.30 1.11
N ALA A 22 -12.01 -24.43 1.81
CA ALA A 22 -12.20 -25.46 2.84
C ALA A 22 -11.98 -26.91 2.35
N ASP A 23 -12.02 -27.14 1.04
CA ASP A 23 -11.85 -28.45 0.38
C ASP A 23 -10.44 -28.65 -0.20
N GLY A 24 -9.54 -27.65 -0.10
CA GLY A 24 -8.17 -27.76 -0.57
C GLY A 24 -7.94 -27.38 -2.04
N MET A 25 -8.90 -26.72 -2.71
CA MET A 25 -8.71 -26.20 -4.06
C MET A 25 -8.04 -24.82 -4.05
N ASP A 26 -6.99 -24.67 -4.86
CA ASP A 26 -6.31 -23.39 -5.11
C ASP A 26 -7.09 -22.55 -6.12
N PHE A 27 -7.58 -21.39 -5.68
CA PHE A 27 -8.13 -20.35 -6.56
C PHE A 27 -7.10 -19.24 -6.79
N PRO A 28 -6.88 -18.78 -8.04
CA PRO A 28 -6.02 -17.64 -8.29
C PRO A 28 -6.53 -16.40 -7.54
N ASN A 29 -5.62 -15.62 -6.97
CA ASN A 29 -5.91 -14.26 -6.55
C ASN A 29 -6.02 -13.31 -7.77
N ILE A 30 -6.44 -12.05 -7.57
CA ILE A 30 -6.62 -11.08 -8.66
C ILE A 30 -5.31 -10.84 -9.43
N ALA A 31 -4.17 -10.77 -8.75
CA ALA A 31 -2.88 -10.58 -9.42
C ALA A 31 -2.52 -11.78 -10.32
N GLU A 32 -2.74 -13.00 -9.84
CA GLU A 32 -2.53 -14.24 -10.60
C GLU A 32 -3.49 -14.34 -11.79
N LEU A 33 -4.77 -14.01 -11.59
CA LEU A 33 -5.77 -14.00 -12.66
C LEU A 33 -5.33 -13.05 -13.79
N LYS A 34 -4.84 -11.85 -13.46
CA LYS A 34 -4.37 -10.88 -14.47
C LYS A 34 -3.14 -11.34 -15.25
N GLN A 35 -2.32 -12.21 -14.66
CA GLN A 35 -1.15 -12.78 -15.32
C GLN A 35 -1.51 -13.97 -16.22
N GLN A 36 -2.51 -14.76 -15.81
CA GLN A 36 -2.92 -15.98 -16.50
C GLN A 36 -3.96 -15.71 -17.61
N ALA A 37 -4.88 -14.77 -17.38
CA ALA A 37 -5.89 -14.40 -18.36
C ALA A 37 -5.25 -13.74 -19.59
N GLY A 38 -5.47 -14.34 -20.75
CA GLY A 38 -5.07 -13.80 -22.05
C GLY A 38 -6.26 -13.31 -22.86
N GLU A 39 -6.06 -13.11 -24.16
CA GLU A 39 -7.13 -12.71 -25.08
C GLU A 39 -8.16 -13.83 -25.33
N SER A 40 -7.79 -15.08 -25.06
CA SER A 40 -8.66 -16.25 -25.23
C SER A 40 -9.39 -16.60 -23.92
N PRO A 41 -10.70 -16.95 -23.97
CA PRO A 41 -11.45 -17.32 -22.77
C PRO A 41 -10.84 -18.51 -22.03
N GLN A 42 -10.60 -18.34 -20.74
CA GLN A 42 -10.13 -19.39 -19.84
C GLN A 42 -10.98 -19.40 -18.57
N ARG A 43 -11.39 -20.59 -18.13
CA ARG A 43 -12.24 -20.70 -16.94
C ARG A 43 -11.39 -20.64 -15.67
N PHE A 44 -11.71 -19.68 -14.80
CA PHE A 44 -11.10 -19.55 -13.48
C PHE A 44 -12.18 -19.23 -12.45
N THR A 45 -11.95 -19.70 -11.23
CA THR A 45 -12.70 -19.32 -10.03
C THR A 45 -11.80 -18.47 -9.14
N LEU A 46 -12.29 -17.35 -8.62
CA LEU A 46 -11.58 -16.55 -7.63
C LEU A 46 -12.52 -15.97 -6.59
N ASP A 47 -11.98 -15.70 -5.41
CA ASP A 47 -12.67 -15.02 -4.32
C ASP A 47 -12.33 -13.53 -4.34
N ALA A 48 -13.34 -12.66 -4.30
CA ALA A 48 -13.16 -11.21 -4.34
C ALA A 48 -14.27 -10.46 -3.59
N GLU A 49 -13.94 -9.30 -3.03
CA GLU A 49 -14.90 -8.38 -2.41
C GLU A 49 -15.43 -7.38 -3.43
N LEU A 50 -16.75 -7.24 -3.52
CA LEU A 50 -17.36 -6.15 -4.26
C LEU A 50 -17.09 -4.82 -3.52
N GLN A 51 -16.06 -4.10 -3.96
CA GLN A 51 -15.63 -2.84 -3.37
C GLN A 51 -16.61 -1.70 -3.67
N SER A 52 -17.10 -1.60 -4.91
CA SER A 52 -18.02 -0.54 -5.30
C SER A 52 -18.91 -0.91 -6.47
N ARG A 53 -20.13 -0.37 -6.46
CA ARG A 53 -21.08 -0.41 -7.57
C ARG A 53 -21.44 1.01 -8.01
N SER A 54 -20.97 1.40 -9.20
CA SER A 54 -21.23 2.72 -9.77
C SER A 54 -22.14 2.63 -10.99
N GLU A 55 -23.32 3.27 -10.93
CA GLU A 55 -24.18 3.41 -12.10
C GLU A 55 -23.63 4.50 -13.04
N ARG A 56 -23.56 4.17 -14.34
CA ARG A 56 -23.11 5.06 -15.40
C ARG A 56 -24.05 4.96 -16.59
N GLN A 57 -23.95 5.92 -17.50
CA GLN A 57 -24.70 5.91 -18.75
C GLN A 57 -23.75 5.87 -19.95
N THR A 58 -24.14 5.13 -20.98
CA THR A 58 -23.47 5.17 -22.28
C THR A 58 -23.71 6.53 -22.96
N LYS A 59 -22.98 6.80 -24.04
CA LYS A 59 -23.23 8.00 -24.88
C LYS A 59 -24.67 8.06 -25.42
N THR A 60 -25.36 6.92 -25.52
CA THR A 60 -26.75 6.83 -25.97
C THR A 60 -27.76 6.83 -24.81
N GLY A 61 -27.32 7.11 -23.58
CA GLY A 61 -28.17 7.18 -22.38
C GLY A 61 -28.58 5.83 -21.78
N LYS A 62 -28.04 4.70 -22.26
CA LYS A 62 -28.35 3.39 -21.66
C LYS A 62 -27.58 3.23 -20.34
N PRO A 63 -28.23 2.82 -19.23
CA PRO A 63 -27.52 2.60 -17.97
C PRO A 63 -26.63 1.35 -18.04
N TYR A 64 -25.56 1.34 -17.27
CA TYR A 64 -24.73 0.17 -16.97
C TYR A 64 -24.10 0.35 -15.60
N LEU A 65 -23.75 -0.76 -14.94
CA LEU A 65 -23.01 -0.73 -13.68
C LEU A 65 -21.53 -0.99 -13.94
N VAL A 66 -20.68 -0.25 -13.25
CA VAL A 66 -19.27 -0.59 -13.07
C VAL A 66 -19.13 -1.22 -11.70
N LEU A 67 -18.80 -2.51 -11.68
CA LEU A 67 -18.57 -3.31 -10.49
C LEU A 67 -17.07 -3.42 -10.25
N THR A 68 -16.58 -2.86 -9.15
CA THR A 68 -15.16 -2.96 -8.78
C THR A 68 -15.01 -4.06 -7.74
N PHE A 69 -14.14 -5.01 -8.03
CA PHE A 69 -13.80 -6.12 -7.14
C PHE A 69 -12.38 -5.96 -6.62
N ALA A 70 -12.14 -6.36 -5.38
CA ALA A 70 -10.84 -6.26 -4.72
C ALA A 70 -10.53 -7.47 -3.85
N ASP A 71 -9.26 -7.80 -3.72
CA ASP A 71 -8.70 -8.74 -2.76
C ASP A 71 -7.42 -8.15 -2.15
N SER A 72 -6.64 -8.95 -1.41
CA SER A 72 -5.36 -8.50 -0.83
C SER A 72 -4.27 -8.16 -1.85
N THR A 73 -4.42 -8.59 -3.11
CA THR A 73 -3.40 -8.50 -4.16
C THR A 73 -3.70 -7.43 -5.20
N GLY A 74 -4.95 -7.00 -5.33
CA GLY A 74 -5.31 -5.89 -6.20
C GLY A 74 -6.81 -5.72 -6.40
N SER A 75 -7.17 -5.05 -7.49
CA SER A 75 -8.55 -4.83 -7.89
C SER A 75 -8.74 -4.90 -9.41
N PHE A 76 -9.97 -5.16 -9.84
CA PHE A 76 -10.39 -5.07 -11.25
C PHE A 76 -11.84 -4.57 -11.34
N ALA A 77 -12.25 -4.15 -12.53
CA ALA A 77 -13.61 -3.68 -12.77
C ALA A 77 -14.30 -4.52 -13.85
N LEU A 78 -15.59 -4.80 -13.68
CA LEU A 78 -16.46 -5.39 -14.69
C LEU A 78 -17.60 -4.43 -15.03
N ASN A 79 -17.96 -4.37 -16.31
CA ASN A 79 -19.13 -3.64 -16.76
C ASN A 79 -20.33 -4.59 -16.86
N ALA A 80 -21.36 -4.36 -16.05
CA ALA A 80 -22.65 -5.03 -16.20
C ALA A 80 -23.58 -4.14 -17.03
N TRP A 81 -23.86 -4.54 -18.26
CA TRP A 81 -24.74 -3.80 -19.18
C TRP A 81 -26.22 -4.04 -18.84
N SER A 82 -27.08 -3.03 -18.99
CA SER A 82 -28.51 -3.12 -18.61
C SER A 82 -29.31 -4.25 -19.27
N ASP A 83 -28.83 -4.80 -20.37
CA ASP A 83 -29.43 -5.92 -21.10
C ASP A 83 -28.85 -7.29 -20.72
N ALA A 84 -27.84 -7.33 -19.84
CA ALA A 84 -27.24 -8.56 -19.35
C ALA A 84 -27.87 -8.99 -18.00
N PRO A 85 -28.07 -10.30 -17.75
CA PRO A 85 -28.56 -10.80 -16.47
C PRO A 85 -27.73 -10.34 -15.26
N LEU A 86 -26.44 -10.05 -15.50
CA LEU A 86 -25.51 -9.54 -14.49
C LEU A 86 -25.96 -8.21 -13.87
N PHE A 87 -26.61 -7.33 -14.64
CA PHE A 87 -27.05 -6.02 -14.15
C PHE A 87 -28.12 -6.14 -13.06
N GLU A 88 -29.13 -6.98 -13.28
CA GLU A 88 -30.16 -7.26 -12.29
C GLU A 88 -29.60 -8.02 -11.09
N ALA A 89 -28.77 -9.04 -11.33
CA ALA A 89 -28.18 -9.83 -10.26
C ALA A 89 -27.23 -8.98 -9.36
N ALA A 90 -26.52 -8.00 -9.92
CA ALA A 90 -25.66 -7.07 -9.18
C ALA A 90 -26.45 -6.17 -8.22
N SER A 91 -27.75 -5.97 -8.45
CA SER A 91 -28.61 -5.18 -7.57
C SER A 91 -28.75 -5.80 -6.18
N GLY A 92 -28.62 -7.13 -6.07
CA GLY A 92 -28.76 -7.89 -4.83
C GLY A 92 -27.55 -7.87 -3.89
N PHE A 93 -26.44 -7.26 -4.29
CA PHE A 93 -25.23 -7.16 -3.47
C PHE A 93 -24.98 -5.73 -3.01
N LYS A 94 -24.42 -5.60 -1.80
CA LYS A 94 -23.95 -4.33 -1.24
C LYS A 94 -22.44 -4.27 -1.36
N ASP A 95 -21.89 -3.06 -1.37
CA ASP A 95 -20.45 -2.86 -1.22
C ASP A 95 -19.96 -3.55 0.06
N GLY A 96 -18.79 -4.19 0.00
CA GLY A 96 -18.23 -5.03 1.05
C GLY A 96 -18.69 -6.49 1.03
N THR A 97 -19.50 -6.92 0.04
CA THR A 97 -19.87 -8.33 -0.09
C THR A 97 -18.71 -9.13 -0.68
N ALA A 98 -18.17 -10.09 0.06
CA ALA A 98 -17.23 -11.08 -0.47
C ALA A 98 -17.95 -12.17 -1.26
N LEU A 99 -17.44 -12.44 -2.46
CA LEU A 99 -18.06 -13.28 -3.47
C LEU A 99 -17.03 -14.24 -4.04
N ARG A 100 -17.42 -15.49 -4.27
CA ARG A 100 -16.74 -16.39 -5.18
C ARG A 100 -17.25 -16.15 -6.59
N LEU A 101 -16.35 -15.96 -7.55
CA LEU A 101 -16.63 -15.65 -8.94
C LEU A 101 -16.08 -16.77 -9.83
N ASP A 102 -16.94 -17.55 -10.47
CA ASP A 102 -16.58 -18.56 -11.48
C ASP A 102 -17.00 -18.04 -12.86
N ALA A 103 -16.03 -17.88 -13.77
CA ALA A 103 -16.31 -17.33 -15.09
C ALA A 103 -15.28 -17.77 -16.12
N GLU A 104 -15.61 -17.54 -17.39
CA GLU A 104 -14.66 -17.54 -18.49
C GLU A 104 -14.02 -16.15 -18.60
N TRP A 105 -12.78 -16.05 -18.15
CA TRP A 105 -12.03 -14.80 -18.10
C TRP A 105 -11.25 -14.54 -19.38
N THR A 106 -11.23 -13.28 -19.78
CA THR A 106 -10.36 -12.74 -20.83
C THR A 106 -9.76 -11.42 -20.36
N GLN A 107 -8.61 -11.06 -20.90
CA GLN A 107 -7.95 -9.79 -20.65
C GLN A 107 -7.61 -9.11 -21.97
N ASN A 108 -7.90 -7.81 -22.05
CA ASN A 108 -7.50 -6.95 -23.15
C ASN A 108 -7.02 -5.58 -22.63
N SER A 109 -6.76 -4.63 -23.53
CA SER A 109 -6.31 -3.27 -23.18
C SER A 109 -7.27 -2.49 -22.25
N TYR A 110 -8.53 -2.92 -22.12
CA TYR A 110 -9.53 -2.33 -21.23
C TYR A 110 -9.65 -3.06 -19.88
N GLY A 111 -8.87 -4.13 -19.66
CA GLY A 111 -8.85 -4.92 -18.43
C GLY A 111 -9.49 -6.30 -18.56
N LEU A 112 -9.82 -6.88 -17.41
CA LEU A 112 -10.48 -8.18 -17.30
C LEU A 112 -11.95 -8.10 -17.75
N ASN A 113 -12.41 -9.15 -18.42
CA ASN A 113 -13.82 -9.40 -18.71
C ASN A 113 -14.19 -10.82 -18.29
N ALA A 114 -15.43 -10.99 -17.82
CA ALA A 114 -15.97 -12.26 -17.38
C ALA A 114 -17.20 -12.62 -18.24
N ALA A 115 -17.12 -13.73 -18.97
CA ALA A 115 -18.25 -14.35 -19.64
C ALA A 115 -18.78 -15.51 -18.79
N ASN A 116 -20.09 -15.80 -18.89
CA ASN A 116 -20.74 -16.89 -18.13
C ASN A 116 -20.48 -16.81 -16.61
N LEU A 117 -20.45 -15.59 -16.05
CA LEU A 117 -20.14 -15.36 -14.64
C LEU A 117 -21.23 -15.94 -13.73
N HIS A 118 -20.81 -16.88 -12.89
CA HIS A 118 -21.52 -17.36 -11.72
C HIS A 118 -20.88 -16.77 -10.47
N TRP A 119 -21.70 -16.38 -9.51
CA TRP A 119 -21.22 -15.82 -8.26
C TRP A 119 -22.03 -16.29 -7.05
N GLU A 120 -21.35 -16.43 -5.92
CA GLU A 120 -21.98 -16.81 -4.66
C GLU A 120 -21.34 -16.08 -3.49
N ARG A 121 -22.08 -15.88 -2.40
CA ARG A 121 -21.55 -15.21 -1.20
C ARG A 121 -20.63 -16.17 -0.46
N LEU A 122 -19.44 -15.69 -0.13
CA LEU A 122 -18.59 -16.38 0.84
C LEU A 122 -19.23 -16.35 2.22
N GLN A 123 -19.13 -17.46 2.95
CA GLN A 123 -19.68 -17.62 4.29
C GLN A 123 -18.77 -18.53 5.14
N GLY A 124 -18.90 -18.44 6.46
CA GLY A 124 -18.16 -19.31 7.38
C GLY A 124 -16.65 -19.21 7.19
N THR A 125 -16.00 -20.37 7.12
CA THR A 125 -14.54 -20.51 7.03
C THR A 125 -13.96 -19.87 5.77
N ASP A 126 -14.66 -19.93 4.63
CA ASP A 126 -14.17 -19.34 3.37
C ASP A 126 -14.10 -17.82 3.45
N LEU A 127 -15.08 -17.18 4.12
CA LEU A 127 -15.07 -15.74 4.35
C LEU A 127 -13.92 -15.32 5.28
N GLU A 128 -13.73 -16.08 6.36
CA GLU A 128 -12.66 -15.83 7.32
C GLU A 128 -11.29 -15.99 6.67
N ALA A 129 -11.09 -17.07 5.90
CA ALA A 129 -9.90 -17.33 5.12
C ALA A 129 -9.63 -16.17 4.15
N PHE A 130 -10.63 -15.76 3.35
CA PHE A 130 -10.49 -14.68 2.37
C PHE A 130 -9.96 -13.39 3.01
N TYR A 131 -10.53 -12.99 4.14
CA TYR A 131 -10.09 -11.77 4.84
C TYR A 131 -8.74 -11.88 5.54
N THR A 132 -8.16 -13.09 5.69
CA THR A 132 -6.75 -13.21 6.07
C THR A 132 -5.81 -12.74 4.95
N GLY A 133 -6.26 -12.73 3.69
CA GLY A 133 -5.50 -12.28 2.52
C GLY A 133 -4.51 -13.31 1.99
N ASP A 134 -3.60 -12.83 1.14
CA ASP A 134 -2.53 -13.60 0.51
C ASP A 134 -1.37 -13.90 1.50
N PRO A 135 -0.91 -15.17 1.61
CA PRO A 135 0.18 -15.56 2.51
C PRO A 135 1.49 -14.79 2.29
N GLU A 136 1.89 -14.56 1.03
CA GLU A 136 3.15 -13.87 0.73
C GLU A 136 3.09 -12.40 1.20
N THR A 137 1.99 -11.73 0.90
CA THR A 137 1.71 -10.35 1.32
C THR A 137 1.67 -10.24 2.84
N ARG A 138 0.99 -11.17 3.54
CA ARG A 138 1.01 -11.21 5.01
C ARG A 138 2.41 -11.35 5.57
N ALA A 139 3.21 -12.29 5.05
CA ALA A 139 4.56 -12.52 5.52
C ALA A 139 5.45 -11.28 5.32
N ARG A 140 5.37 -10.65 4.15
CA ARG A 140 6.07 -9.39 3.85
C ARG A 140 5.70 -8.26 4.80
N GLN A 141 4.40 -8.08 5.07
CA GLN A 141 3.92 -7.03 5.99
C GLN A 141 4.27 -7.31 7.45
N GLN A 142 4.33 -8.58 7.84
CA GLN A 142 4.79 -8.98 9.16
C GLN A 142 6.28 -8.67 9.36
N VAL A 143 7.13 -9.02 8.38
CA VAL A 143 8.55 -8.63 8.39
C VAL A 143 8.70 -7.11 8.40
N ALA A 144 7.87 -6.39 7.63
CA ALA A 144 7.90 -4.93 7.60
C ALA A 144 7.62 -4.33 8.99
N TRP A 145 6.60 -4.86 9.68
CA TRP A 145 6.25 -4.47 11.04
C TRP A 145 7.37 -4.78 12.05
N GLU A 146 7.98 -5.96 11.97
CA GLU A 146 9.09 -6.36 12.83
C GLU A 146 10.32 -5.46 12.65
N ASN A 147 10.64 -5.07 11.43
CA ASN A 147 11.72 -4.11 11.15
C ASN A 147 11.43 -2.75 11.80
N ILE A 148 10.19 -2.25 11.69
CA ILE A 148 9.78 -0.97 12.28
C ILE A 148 9.94 -1.02 13.80
N THR A 149 9.36 -2.01 14.47
CA THR A 149 9.42 -2.10 15.93
C THR A 149 10.84 -2.33 16.43
N THR A 150 11.65 -3.11 15.70
CA THR A 150 13.07 -3.32 16.02
C THR A 150 13.87 -2.02 15.92
N LEU A 151 13.71 -1.25 14.84
CA LEU A 151 14.42 0.02 14.67
C LEU A 151 13.99 1.06 15.71
N LEU A 152 12.69 1.15 16.02
CA LEU A 152 12.18 2.07 17.06
C LEU A 152 12.67 1.70 18.46
N ALA A 153 12.90 0.42 18.75
CA ALA A 153 13.49 -0.01 20.02
C ALA A 153 14.96 0.43 20.19
N THR A 154 15.61 0.93 19.12
CA THR A 154 16.98 1.47 19.16
C THR A 154 17.05 2.98 19.33
N LEU A 155 15.90 3.67 19.48
CA LEU A 155 15.88 5.11 19.73
C LEU A 155 16.48 5.42 21.11
N HIS A 156 17.36 6.39 21.16
CA HIS A 156 18.01 6.88 22.38
C HIS A 156 17.28 8.10 22.96
N ASP A 157 16.72 8.98 22.14
CA ASP A 157 15.92 10.12 22.60
C ASP A 157 14.61 9.62 23.23
N PRO A 158 14.43 9.77 24.56
CA PRO A 158 13.29 9.20 25.27
C PRO A 158 11.97 9.84 24.84
N ARG A 159 11.98 11.10 24.36
CA ARG A 159 10.79 11.81 23.89
C ARG A 159 10.28 11.16 22.61
N LEU A 160 11.18 10.94 21.66
CA LEU A 160 10.84 10.30 20.38
C LEU A 160 10.48 8.83 20.57
N ALA A 161 11.21 8.11 21.43
CA ALA A 161 10.90 6.72 21.76
C ALA A 161 9.50 6.56 22.36
N THR A 162 9.16 7.39 23.36
CA THR A 162 7.83 7.38 23.99
C THR A 162 6.74 7.80 23.01
N LEU A 163 6.96 8.82 22.19
CA LEU A 163 6.01 9.24 21.15
C LEU A 163 5.71 8.10 20.15
N CYS A 164 6.76 7.45 19.63
CA CYS A 164 6.64 6.35 18.68
C CYS A 164 5.90 5.17 19.31
N ARG A 165 6.25 4.80 20.54
CA ARG A 165 5.57 3.73 21.30
C ARG A 165 4.07 4.04 21.48
N HIS A 166 3.74 5.26 21.92
CA HIS A 166 2.36 5.67 22.14
C HIS A 166 1.54 5.63 20.85
N PHE A 167 2.12 6.08 19.72
CA PHE A 167 1.49 5.95 18.41
C PHE A 167 1.23 4.49 18.01
N LEU A 168 2.20 3.58 18.21
CA LEU A 168 2.02 2.17 17.86
C LEU A 168 0.99 1.47 18.76
N GLU A 169 0.91 1.83 20.04
CA GLU A 169 -0.08 1.32 20.99
C GLU A 169 -1.50 1.75 20.59
N GLU A 170 -1.72 3.04 20.28
CA GLU A 170 -3.04 3.58 19.96
C GLU A 170 -3.48 3.27 18.51
N PHE A 171 -2.56 3.39 17.55
CA PHE A 171 -2.87 3.35 16.12
C PHE A 171 -2.28 2.17 15.35
N GLY A 172 -1.46 1.32 15.98
CA GLY A 172 -0.76 0.20 15.32
C GLY A 172 -1.66 -0.68 14.44
N PRO A 173 -2.83 -1.15 14.93
CA PRO A 173 -3.74 -1.95 14.10
C PRO A 173 -4.23 -1.20 12.85
N ARG A 174 -4.45 0.12 12.94
CA ARG A 174 -4.91 0.95 11.82
C ARG A 174 -3.78 1.24 10.85
N PHE A 175 -2.62 1.60 11.38
CA PHE A 175 -1.41 1.80 10.60
C PHE A 175 -1.05 0.57 9.74
N ARG A 176 -1.13 -0.64 10.32
CA ARG A 176 -0.84 -1.90 9.62
C ARG A 176 -1.81 -2.26 8.48
N ARG A 177 -2.97 -1.63 8.40
CA ARG A 177 -3.95 -1.86 7.31
C ARG A 177 -4.07 -0.70 6.33
N THR A 178 -3.59 0.49 6.67
CA THR A 178 -3.61 1.67 5.80
C THR A 178 -2.73 1.48 4.55
N ALA A 179 -3.17 2.01 3.42
CA ALA A 179 -2.36 2.08 2.20
C ALA A 179 -1.48 3.33 2.17
N ALA A 180 -0.30 3.23 1.55
CA ALA A 180 0.57 4.39 1.40
C ALA A 180 0.08 5.31 0.26
N ALA A 181 -0.67 4.82 -0.72
CA ALA A 181 -1.28 5.68 -1.73
C ALA A 181 -2.64 5.16 -2.16
N ARG A 182 -3.37 5.99 -2.93
CA ARG A 182 -4.60 5.56 -3.60
C ARG A 182 -4.35 4.74 -4.87
N ARG A 183 -3.22 4.98 -5.56
CA ARG A 183 -3.00 4.42 -6.91
C ARG A 183 -1.55 4.08 -7.29
N ASN A 184 -0.57 4.86 -6.86
CA ASN A 184 0.72 4.90 -7.57
C ASN A 184 1.87 4.13 -6.90
N HIS A 185 1.93 4.00 -5.58
CA HIS A 185 2.95 3.20 -4.88
C HIS A 185 2.34 2.64 -3.59
N HIS A 186 2.60 1.36 -3.28
CA HIS A 186 2.06 0.72 -2.08
C HIS A 186 0.54 0.95 -1.91
N ALA A 187 -0.20 0.96 -3.02
CA ALA A 187 -1.62 1.30 -3.08
C ALA A 187 -2.50 0.08 -2.76
N ARG A 188 -2.28 -0.48 -1.58
CA ARG A 188 -2.90 -1.73 -1.11
C ARG A 188 -3.03 -1.73 0.41
N ARG A 189 -3.90 -2.58 0.94
CA ARG A 189 -4.04 -2.80 2.39
C ARG A 189 -2.68 -3.15 2.99
N GLY A 190 -2.25 -2.42 4.00
CA GLY A 190 -0.93 -2.59 4.64
C GLY A 190 0.26 -2.10 3.81
N GLY A 191 0.02 -1.38 2.71
CA GLY A 191 1.09 -0.74 1.95
C GLY A 191 1.87 0.30 2.75
N LEU A 192 1.23 0.98 3.71
CA LEU A 192 1.92 1.99 4.52
C LEU A 192 3.00 1.38 5.44
N VAL A 193 2.75 0.18 6.00
CA VAL A 193 3.75 -0.48 6.85
C VAL A 193 4.95 -0.97 6.02
N GLU A 194 4.71 -1.42 4.79
CA GLU A 194 5.79 -1.78 3.85
C GLU A 194 6.65 -0.56 3.51
N HIS A 195 6.01 0.53 3.09
CA HIS A 195 6.64 1.80 2.74
C HIS A 195 7.50 2.36 3.88
N VAL A 196 6.92 2.53 5.07
CA VAL A 196 7.65 3.03 6.25
C VAL A 196 8.81 2.12 6.62
N SER A 197 8.64 0.79 6.54
CA SER A 197 9.72 -0.16 6.85
C SER A 197 10.92 -0.01 5.90
N GLN A 198 10.68 0.12 4.60
CA GLN A 198 11.74 0.33 3.61
C GLN A 198 12.44 1.68 3.81
N MET A 199 11.68 2.74 4.02
CA MET A 199 12.23 4.07 4.31
C MET A 199 13.05 4.10 5.60
N MET A 200 12.62 3.43 6.67
CA MET A 200 13.35 3.40 7.93
C MET A 200 14.70 2.71 7.77
N ARG A 201 14.75 1.60 7.02
CA ARG A 201 16.01 0.91 6.70
C ARG A 201 16.94 1.77 5.83
N ALA A 202 16.39 2.49 4.86
CA ALA A 202 17.15 3.43 4.03
C ALA A 202 17.68 4.60 4.85
N ALA A 203 16.85 5.21 5.70
CA ALA A 203 17.23 6.29 6.59
C ALA A 203 18.33 5.87 7.57
N ASP A 204 18.22 4.68 8.16
CA ASP A 204 19.24 4.12 9.06
C ASP A 204 20.60 3.95 8.36
N ALA A 205 20.58 3.38 7.15
CA ALA A 205 21.79 3.24 6.34
C ALA A 205 22.41 4.60 5.95
N ILE A 206 21.58 5.57 5.57
CA ILE A 206 22.01 6.93 5.22
C ILE A 206 22.64 7.65 6.42
N CYS A 207 22.10 7.47 7.63
CA CYS A 207 22.70 8.01 8.86
C CYS A 207 24.09 7.42 9.15
N GLY A 208 24.36 6.19 8.69
CA GLY A 208 25.71 5.60 8.76
C GLY A 208 26.73 6.25 7.80
N VAL A 209 26.25 6.86 6.71
CA VAL A 209 27.09 7.59 5.73
C VAL A 209 27.26 9.06 6.14
N TYR A 210 26.20 9.67 6.66
CA TYR A 210 26.14 11.07 7.10
C TYR A 210 25.90 11.12 8.62
N PRO A 211 26.94 10.93 9.45
CA PRO A 211 26.81 10.86 10.91
C PRO A 211 26.34 12.17 11.56
N GLU A 212 26.36 13.28 10.81
CA GLU A 212 25.78 14.56 11.21
C GLU A 212 24.24 14.58 11.22
N LEU A 213 23.58 13.61 10.58
CA LEU A 213 22.12 13.49 10.61
C LEU A 213 21.67 12.99 11.98
N HIS A 214 20.60 13.60 12.51
CA HIS A 214 20.01 13.14 13.76
C HIS A 214 19.20 11.85 13.55
N ARG A 215 19.85 10.69 13.71
CA ARG A 215 19.26 9.35 13.45
C ARG A 215 17.90 9.12 14.08
N ASP A 216 17.73 9.46 15.37
CA ASP A 216 16.46 9.20 16.06
C ASP A 216 15.31 10.05 15.51
N LEU A 217 15.61 11.30 15.15
CA LEU A 217 14.67 12.22 14.50
C LEU A 217 14.37 11.75 13.07
N MET A 218 15.34 11.20 12.35
CA MET A 218 15.12 10.57 11.04
C MET A 218 14.15 9.39 11.14
N LEU A 219 14.38 8.45 12.07
CA LEU A 219 13.51 7.28 12.23
C LEU A 219 12.09 7.66 12.68
N ALA A 220 11.96 8.58 13.63
CA ALA A 220 10.66 9.12 14.04
C ALA A 220 9.99 9.90 12.89
N GLY A 221 10.75 10.72 12.17
CA GLY A 221 10.28 11.44 10.99
C GLY A 221 9.72 10.52 9.93
N VAL A 222 10.42 9.41 9.63
CA VAL A 222 9.92 8.39 8.70
C VAL A 222 8.65 7.71 9.22
N LEU A 223 8.56 7.38 10.52
CA LEU A 223 7.33 6.79 11.06
C LEU A 223 6.12 7.72 10.88
N PHE A 224 6.32 9.02 11.07
CA PHE A 224 5.24 10.01 11.15
C PHE A 224 4.96 10.79 9.87
N HIS A 225 5.86 10.81 8.89
CA HIS A 225 5.72 11.68 7.70
C HIS A 225 4.34 11.56 7.02
N ASP A 226 3.80 10.34 7.01
CA ASP A 226 2.53 9.98 6.38
C ASP A 226 1.48 9.41 7.33
N CYS A 227 1.60 9.64 8.65
CA CYS A 227 0.65 9.10 9.62
C CYS A 227 -0.79 9.62 9.42
N GLY A 228 -0.97 10.77 8.76
CA GLY A 228 -2.30 11.26 8.37
C GLY A 228 -3.01 10.38 7.34
N LYS A 229 -2.29 9.52 6.61
CA LYS A 229 -2.88 8.54 5.68
C LYS A 229 -3.80 7.54 6.39
N LEU A 230 -3.69 7.40 7.72
CA LEU A 230 -4.64 6.63 8.51
C LEU A 230 -6.09 7.08 8.27
N TRP A 231 -6.34 8.38 8.03
CA TRP A 231 -7.66 8.93 7.71
C TRP A 231 -7.87 9.21 6.22
N GLU A 232 -6.81 9.43 5.45
CA GLU A 232 -6.93 9.67 4.00
C GLU A 232 -7.16 8.40 3.19
N ASN A 233 -6.46 7.32 3.55
CA ASN A 233 -6.39 6.07 2.82
C ASN A 233 -6.72 4.85 3.72
N PRO A 234 -7.81 4.90 4.54
CA PRO A 234 -8.11 3.85 5.49
C PRO A 234 -8.59 2.57 4.81
N TYR A 235 -8.32 1.47 5.48
CA TYR A 235 -9.02 0.22 5.26
C TYR A 235 -9.84 -0.15 6.52
N PRO A 236 -11.01 -0.77 6.34
CA PRO A 236 -11.80 -1.30 7.45
C PRO A 236 -11.05 -2.42 8.19
N GLU A 237 -11.49 -2.81 9.38
CA GLU A 237 -10.85 -3.93 10.08
C GLU A 237 -11.00 -5.23 9.29
N THR A 238 -12.19 -5.46 8.74
CA THR A 238 -12.52 -6.53 7.81
C THR A 238 -12.81 -5.94 6.42
N GLY A 239 -12.13 -6.45 5.40
CA GLY A 239 -12.32 -6.05 4.00
C GLY A 239 -11.10 -5.45 3.30
N PHE A 240 -11.15 -5.48 1.97
CA PHE A 240 -10.18 -5.00 1.01
C PHE A 240 -10.68 -3.77 0.23
N ALA A 241 -11.87 -3.28 0.56
CA ALA A 241 -12.35 -2.00 0.08
C ALA A 241 -11.60 -0.84 0.76
N GLN A 242 -10.77 -0.11 0.00
CA GLN A 242 -10.22 1.16 0.46
C GLN A 242 -11.35 2.18 0.65
N GLY A 243 -11.45 2.74 1.85
CA GLY A 243 -12.47 3.74 2.19
C GLY A 243 -12.04 5.17 1.89
N GLN A 244 -13.03 6.06 1.83
CA GLN A 244 -12.84 7.52 1.82
C GLN A 244 -13.44 8.09 3.10
N THR A 245 -12.80 9.10 3.68
CA THR A 245 -13.32 9.80 4.87
C THR A 245 -13.49 11.28 4.58
N LEU A 246 -14.49 11.90 5.22
CA LEU A 246 -14.73 13.34 5.11
C LEU A 246 -13.45 14.13 5.41
N TYR A 247 -12.76 13.80 6.51
CA TYR A 247 -11.53 14.47 6.91
C TYR A 247 -10.40 14.26 5.91
N GLY A 248 -10.24 13.03 5.40
CA GLY A 248 -9.26 12.70 4.36
C GLY A 248 -9.46 13.51 3.08
N GLU A 249 -10.69 13.59 2.57
CA GLU A 249 -11.00 14.36 1.37
C GLU A 249 -10.91 15.88 1.57
N MET A 250 -11.21 16.39 2.77
CA MET A 250 -11.20 17.83 3.04
C MET A 250 -9.82 18.39 3.40
N LEU A 251 -9.00 17.64 4.13
CA LEU A 251 -7.74 18.12 4.71
C LEU A 251 -6.50 17.47 4.08
N GLY A 252 -6.59 16.21 3.65
CA GLY A 252 -5.44 15.42 3.21
C GLY A 252 -4.51 14.99 4.36
N HIS A 253 -3.56 14.13 4.06
CA HIS A 253 -2.71 13.49 5.08
C HIS A 253 -1.72 14.43 5.78
N ILE A 254 -1.15 15.46 5.13
CA ILE A 254 -0.16 16.32 5.80
C ILE A 254 -0.77 17.08 7.00
N PRO A 255 -1.87 17.85 6.85
CA PRO A 255 -2.46 18.55 7.99
C PRO A 255 -2.93 17.60 9.09
N LEU A 256 -3.51 16.45 8.70
CA LEU A 256 -3.96 15.41 9.65
C LEU A 256 -2.80 14.78 10.41
N GLY A 257 -1.65 14.56 9.76
CA GLY A 257 -0.45 14.04 10.40
C GLY A 257 0.16 15.03 11.39
N ILE A 258 0.21 16.32 11.03
CA ILE A 258 0.65 17.40 11.93
C ILE A 258 -0.26 17.48 13.15
N GLU A 259 -1.59 17.46 12.95
CA GLU A 259 -2.56 17.46 14.04
C GLU A 259 -2.36 16.27 14.99
N LEU A 260 -2.28 15.06 14.43
CA LEU A 260 -2.08 13.83 15.21
C LEU A 260 -0.82 13.91 16.05
N VAL A 261 0.33 14.21 15.43
CA VAL A 261 1.61 14.24 16.12
C VAL A 261 1.64 15.33 17.16
N ASN A 262 1.02 16.48 16.89
CA ASN A 262 0.91 17.53 17.87
C ASN A 262 0.05 17.09 19.08
N LYS A 263 -1.09 16.42 18.86
CA LYS A 263 -1.92 15.86 19.94
C LYS A 263 -1.14 14.85 20.77
N LEU A 264 -0.55 13.84 20.13
CA LEU A 264 0.25 12.82 20.81
C LEU A 264 1.44 13.39 21.57
N TRP A 265 2.08 14.43 21.04
CA TRP A 265 3.17 15.09 21.75
C TRP A 265 2.72 15.69 23.08
N HIS A 266 1.56 16.35 23.12
CA HIS A 266 1.03 16.89 24.36
C HIS A 266 0.60 15.77 25.31
N ASP A 267 -0.04 14.72 24.79
CA ASP A 267 -0.42 13.54 25.59
C ASP A 267 0.80 12.93 26.31
N ILE A 268 1.96 12.83 25.64
CA ILE A 268 3.17 12.28 26.28
C ILE A 268 3.84 13.25 27.27
N LEU A 269 3.61 14.56 27.16
CA LEU A 269 4.13 15.54 28.12
C LEU A 269 3.36 15.50 29.45
N ASP A 270 2.12 15.02 29.44
CA ASP A 270 1.30 14.84 30.65
C ASP A 270 1.64 13.54 31.42
N LEU A 271 2.48 12.66 30.84
CA LEU A 271 2.89 11.43 31.49
C LEU A 271 3.86 11.70 32.67
N PRO A 272 3.80 10.92 33.77
CA PRO A 272 4.73 11.08 34.89
C PRO A 272 6.21 10.93 34.50
N GLU A 273 6.51 10.03 33.55
CA GLU A 273 7.85 9.82 33.02
C GLU A 273 8.41 11.03 32.27
N ALA A 274 7.55 11.95 31.82
CA ALA A 274 7.97 13.13 31.08
C ALA A 274 8.90 14.05 31.87
N GLN A 275 8.78 14.06 33.21
CA GLN A 275 9.66 14.82 34.10
C GLN A 275 11.15 14.48 33.87
N ALA A 276 11.46 13.26 33.44
CA ALA A 276 12.83 12.83 33.18
C ALA A 276 13.48 13.56 32.00
N TRP A 277 12.71 14.08 31.04
CA TRP A 277 13.24 14.71 29.82
C TRP A 277 12.84 16.17 29.62
N LEU A 278 12.18 16.80 30.59
CA LEU A 278 11.82 18.23 30.52
C LEU A 278 13.06 19.14 30.44
N THR A 279 14.20 18.67 30.94
CA THR A 279 15.46 19.41 30.99
C THR A 279 16.47 18.97 29.95
N GLU A 280 16.11 18.03 29.07
CA GLU A 280 17.01 17.52 28.02
C GLU A 280 17.24 18.58 26.93
N ASP A 281 18.45 18.56 26.37
CA ASP A 281 18.85 19.43 25.25
C ASP A 281 18.89 18.62 23.94
N PRO A 282 18.39 19.16 22.81
CA PRO A 282 17.67 20.43 22.67
C PRO A 282 16.32 20.39 23.40
N PRO A 283 15.71 21.55 23.75
CA PRO A 283 14.43 21.59 24.44
C PRO A 283 13.35 20.80 23.69
N SER A 284 12.43 20.15 24.42
CA SER A 284 11.35 19.32 23.85
C SER A 284 10.56 20.02 22.73
N GLU A 285 10.27 21.31 22.89
CA GLU A 285 9.58 22.09 21.85
C GLU A 285 10.36 22.23 20.56
N THR A 286 11.70 22.24 20.62
CA THR A 286 12.57 22.25 19.44
C THR A 286 12.50 20.91 18.71
N VAL A 287 12.57 19.79 19.46
CA VAL A 287 12.42 18.45 18.89
C VAL A 287 11.05 18.28 18.23
N ARG A 288 9.98 18.70 18.91
CA ARG A 288 8.61 18.71 18.37
C ARG A 288 8.52 19.49 17.07
N LEU A 289 9.04 20.72 17.05
CA LEU A 289 8.98 21.58 15.87
C LEU A 289 9.74 20.98 14.68
N HIS A 290 10.91 20.37 14.92
CA HIS A 290 11.66 19.68 13.88
C HIS A 290 10.89 18.47 13.32
N LEU A 291 10.27 17.65 14.18
CA LEU A 291 9.45 16.54 13.73
C LEU A 291 8.23 17.01 12.90
N LEU A 292 7.54 18.06 13.34
CA LEU A 292 6.44 18.65 12.57
C LEU A 292 6.93 19.23 11.22
N HIS A 293 8.14 19.79 11.17
CA HIS A 293 8.73 20.27 9.93
C HIS A 293 9.05 19.13 8.96
N LEU A 294 9.52 17.98 9.45
CA LEU A 294 9.69 16.76 8.63
C LEU A 294 8.37 16.35 7.98
N ILE A 295 7.29 16.25 8.76
CA ILE A 295 5.94 15.92 8.24
C ILE A 295 5.47 16.98 7.24
N ALA A 296 5.63 18.27 7.55
CA ALA A 296 5.15 19.36 6.71
C ALA A 296 5.93 19.51 5.39
N SER A 297 7.13 18.96 5.28
CA SER A 297 8.02 19.19 4.13
C SER A 297 8.39 17.95 3.33
N HIS A 298 7.94 16.75 3.72
CA HIS A 298 8.39 15.50 3.12
C HIS A 298 8.13 15.38 1.61
N HIS A 299 7.05 15.96 1.07
CA HIS A 299 6.84 16.01 -0.40
C HIS A 299 7.88 16.86 -1.15
N GLY A 300 8.67 17.69 -0.46
CA GLY A 300 9.84 18.39 -0.98
C GLY A 300 9.58 19.61 -1.87
N ALA A 301 8.38 19.76 -2.42
CA ALA A 301 8.05 20.86 -3.32
C ALA A 301 6.59 21.33 -3.17
N TYR A 302 6.36 22.62 -3.37
CA TYR A 302 5.00 23.20 -3.35
C TYR A 302 4.08 22.56 -4.40
N GLU A 303 4.61 22.22 -5.57
CA GLU A 303 3.87 21.54 -6.64
C GLU A 303 3.46 20.10 -6.29
N PHE A 304 4.14 19.47 -5.33
CA PHE A 304 3.80 18.16 -4.78
C PHE A 304 2.91 18.27 -3.53
N GLY A 305 2.43 19.48 -3.21
CA GLY A 305 1.49 19.70 -2.11
C GLY A 305 2.15 19.96 -0.75
N SER A 306 3.48 20.12 -0.67
CA SER A 306 4.13 20.51 0.59
C SER A 306 3.69 21.90 1.05
N PRO A 307 3.21 22.10 2.28
CA PRO A 307 2.98 23.44 2.84
C PRO A 307 4.28 24.23 3.10
N THR A 308 5.40 23.54 3.32
CA THR A 308 6.73 24.16 3.47
C THR A 308 7.80 23.27 2.85
N LEU A 309 8.95 23.85 2.49
CA LEU A 309 10.05 23.11 1.86
C LEU A 309 11.00 22.50 2.91
N PRO A 310 11.77 21.46 2.53
CA PRO A 310 12.87 20.95 3.36
C PRO A 310 13.89 22.05 3.66
N ARG A 311 14.22 22.21 4.94
CA ARG A 311 15.09 23.28 5.48
C ARG A 311 16.14 22.79 6.47
N THR A 312 16.08 21.52 6.85
CA THR A 312 17.08 20.84 7.67
C THR A 312 17.71 19.69 6.87
N PRO A 313 18.91 19.23 7.24
CA PRO A 313 19.52 18.04 6.65
C PRO A 313 18.59 16.82 6.69
N GLU A 314 17.91 16.61 7.82
CA GLU A 314 16.96 15.50 8.00
C GLU A 314 15.76 15.63 7.05
N ALA A 315 15.21 16.83 6.89
CA ALA A 315 14.09 17.05 5.98
C ALA A 315 14.50 16.80 4.52
N MET A 316 15.72 17.20 4.15
CA MET A 316 16.26 16.97 2.81
C MET A 316 16.46 15.47 2.54
N ALA A 317 17.03 14.76 3.51
CA ALA A 317 17.21 13.32 3.43
C ALA A 317 15.86 12.58 3.35
N LEU A 318 14.93 12.90 4.26
CA LEU A 318 13.60 12.28 4.33
C LEU A 318 12.85 12.42 3.00
N HIS A 319 12.81 13.63 2.42
CA HIS A 319 12.15 13.86 1.14
C HIS A 319 12.70 12.95 0.03
N HIS A 320 14.03 12.84 -0.07
CA HIS A 320 14.65 12.00 -1.08
C HIS A 320 14.46 10.50 -0.83
N ILE A 321 14.42 10.08 0.44
CA ILE A 321 14.14 8.69 0.83
C ILE A 321 12.71 8.29 0.45
N ASP A 322 11.72 9.13 0.79
CA ASP A 322 10.31 8.93 0.41
C ASP A 322 10.16 8.81 -1.11
N ASN A 323 10.73 9.77 -1.83
CA ASN A 323 10.69 9.80 -3.30
C ASN A 323 11.38 8.58 -3.94
N LEU A 324 12.51 8.14 -3.37
CA LEU A 324 13.22 6.95 -3.83
C LEU A 324 12.35 5.70 -3.68
N ASP A 325 11.78 5.48 -2.49
CA ASP A 325 10.93 4.32 -2.21
C ASP A 325 9.71 4.29 -3.13
N ALA A 326 8.99 5.41 -3.23
CA ALA A 326 7.83 5.55 -4.09
C ALA A 326 8.15 5.25 -5.57
N LYS A 327 9.29 5.72 -6.09
CA LYS A 327 9.71 5.46 -7.47
C LYS A 327 10.13 4.02 -7.71
N LEU A 328 10.86 3.40 -6.77
CA LEU A 328 11.29 2.01 -6.93
C LEU A 328 10.09 1.06 -6.89
N GLU A 329 9.11 1.32 -6.03
CA GLU A 329 7.85 0.57 -6.02
C GLU A 329 7.07 0.78 -7.32
N MET A 330 6.94 2.02 -7.82
CA MET A 330 6.30 2.29 -9.12
C MET A 330 6.98 1.54 -10.27
N VAL A 331 8.32 1.48 -10.28
CA VAL A 331 9.09 0.77 -11.31
C VAL A 331 8.82 -0.74 -11.23
N LYS A 332 8.83 -1.31 -10.02
CA LYS A 332 8.51 -2.72 -9.79
C LYS A 332 7.09 -3.06 -10.25
N ASP A 333 6.09 -2.26 -9.86
CA ASP A 333 4.70 -2.44 -10.28
C ASP A 333 4.56 -2.32 -11.81
N ALA A 334 5.25 -1.35 -12.42
CA ALA A 334 5.23 -1.17 -13.85
C ALA A 334 5.87 -2.35 -14.62
N TYR A 335 6.91 -3.01 -14.11
CA TYR A 335 7.42 -4.24 -14.74
C TYR A 335 6.42 -5.40 -14.70
N ALA A 336 5.57 -5.46 -13.68
CA ALA A 336 4.55 -6.48 -13.56
C ALA A 336 3.31 -6.22 -14.44
N GLU A 337 2.96 -4.95 -14.65
CA GLU A 337 1.70 -4.56 -15.29
C GLU A 337 1.83 -4.05 -16.73
N SER A 338 3.00 -3.54 -17.13
CA SER A 338 3.12 -2.82 -18.40
C SER A 338 3.31 -3.77 -19.59
N THR A 339 2.75 -3.39 -20.73
CA THR A 339 2.92 -4.16 -21.98
C THR A 339 4.33 -3.95 -22.55
N GLN A 340 4.95 -5.02 -23.05
CA GLN A 340 6.19 -4.90 -23.81
C GLN A 340 5.91 -4.29 -25.19
N ILE A 341 6.59 -3.18 -25.50
CA ILE A 341 6.54 -2.54 -26.82
C ILE A 341 7.41 -3.34 -27.80
N VAL A 342 8.61 -3.68 -27.35
CA VAL A 342 9.56 -4.61 -27.99
C VAL A 342 10.20 -5.45 -26.89
N PRO A 343 10.80 -6.61 -27.21
CA PRO A 343 11.45 -7.43 -26.20
C PRO A 343 12.41 -6.61 -25.31
N GLY A 344 12.18 -6.65 -23.99
CA GLY A 344 12.97 -5.93 -22.99
C GLY A 344 12.63 -4.44 -22.81
N ILE A 345 11.66 -3.87 -23.54
CA ILE A 345 11.20 -2.48 -23.37
C ILE A 345 9.71 -2.47 -23.08
N TYR A 346 9.34 -1.86 -21.96
CA TYR A 346 7.98 -1.78 -21.45
C TYR A 346 7.43 -0.37 -21.60
N GLU A 347 6.14 -0.27 -21.90
CA GLU A 347 5.44 1.02 -21.95
C GLU A 347 5.54 1.75 -20.61
N LYS A 348 5.76 3.07 -20.66
CA LYS A 348 5.80 3.89 -19.45
C LYS A 348 4.45 3.91 -18.74
N ARG A 349 4.47 3.86 -17.41
CA ARG A 349 3.30 4.04 -16.55
C ARG A 349 3.42 5.36 -15.81
N PHE A 350 2.42 6.22 -15.90
CA PHE A 350 2.40 7.46 -15.11
C PHE A 350 2.52 7.14 -13.60
N PRO A 351 3.32 7.90 -12.82
CA PRO A 351 4.04 9.12 -13.17
C PRO A 351 5.49 8.92 -13.65
N LEU A 352 5.91 7.69 -13.97
CA LEU A 352 7.27 7.44 -14.47
C LEU A 352 7.50 8.18 -15.81
N PRO A 353 8.63 8.88 -15.97
CA PRO A 353 8.81 9.80 -17.11
C PRO A 353 9.16 9.09 -18.42
N ALA A 354 9.61 7.84 -18.36
CA ALA A 354 10.19 7.12 -19.50
C ALA A 354 9.70 5.68 -19.58
N ASN A 355 9.80 5.09 -20.77
CA ASN A 355 9.61 3.66 -20.97
C ASN A 355 10.64 2.90 -20.14
N LEU A 356 10.24 1.77 -19.55
CA LEU A 356 11.13 0.97 -18.72
C LEU A 356 11.91 0.00 -19.58
N VAL A 357 13.14 -0.28 -19.18
CA VAL A 357 14.04 -1.22 -19.84
C VAL A 357 14.35 -2.31 -18.85
N GLU A 358 14.24 -3.57 -19.28
CA GLU A 358 14.57 -4.73 -18.47
C GLU A 358 15.93 -4.55 -17.77
N PRO A 359 15.99 -4.71 -16.43
CA PRO A 359 17.22 -4.49 -15.69
C PRO A 359 18.26 -5.56 -16.02
N LEU A 360 19.53 -5.20 -15.87
CA LEU A 360 20.62 -6.15 -16.04
C LEU A 360 20.48 -7.32 -15.05
N PRO A 361 20.60 -8.57 -15.52
CA PRO A 361 20.65 -9.71 -14.62
C PRO A 361 21.90 -9.63 -13.75
N HIS A 362 21.79 -10.11 -12.51
CA HIS A 362 22.96 -10.25 -11.66
C HIS A 362 23.98 -11.21 -12.30
N TYR A 363 25.26 -10.84 -12.29
CA TYR A 363 26.32 -11.76 -12.64
C TYR A 363 26.43 -12.84 -11.58
N LEU A 364 26.15 -14.08 -11.96
CA LEU A 364 26.35 -15.25 -11.10
C LEU A 364 27.77 -15.78 -11.36
N PRO A 365 28.69 -15.71 -10.37
CA PRO A 365 30.01 -16.29 -10.54
C PRO A 365 29.88 -17.82 -10.74
N PRO A 366 30.73 -18.43 -11.59
CA PRO A 366 30.74 -19.88 -11.73
C PRO A 366 31.03 -20.53 -10.37
N THR A 367 30.19 -21.50 -10.01
CA THR A 367 30.27 -22.29 -8.76
C THR A 367 31.48 -23.21 -8.72
#